data_AF-A0A7Y3BCZ9-F1
#
_entry.id   AF-A0A7Y3BCZ9-F1
#
_cell.length_a   1.000
_cell.length_b   1.000
_cell.length_c   1.000
_cell.angle_alpha   90.00
_cell.angle_beta   90.00
_cell.angle_gamma   90.00
#
_symmetry.space_group_name_H-M   'P 1'
#
loop_
_entity.id
_entity.type
_entity.pdbx_description
1 polymer ?
#
loop_
_entity_poly.entity_id
_entity_poly.type
_entity_poly.pdbx_seq_one_letter_code
_entity_poly.pdbx_strand_id
1 'polypeptide(L)'
;MKPILILPAVFLAVAALGVTAPTAADAKSTNCNVFQNEQACNRHDRTDRRAAAEAKAVSEAKAEAEAERKAEEKAAKSAKASKLEKKAARVKKNAERLERRAAKKAAAAEKAAKKAEKKAANAAKKQARAEKKPTEKRIAAAEKAAKNAEKAAKNAKKAQASADKVAKKAEKVSDRAEKLEKRAEKASDAVESDS
;
A
#
# COMPACT_ATOMS: atom_id res chain seq x y z
N MET A 1 -27.66 -11.94 3.43
CA MET A 1 -27.37 -13.36 3.18
C MET A 1 -26.72 -13.45 1.81
N LYS A 2 -25.44 -13.87 1.74
CA LYS A 2 -24.65 -13.98 0.51
C LYS A 2 -24.06 -15.40 0.51
N PRO A 3 -24.18 -16.17 -0.58
CA PRO A 3 -23.72 -17.55 -0.60
C PRO A 3 -22.19 -17.61 -0.72
N ILE A 4 -21.64 -18.55 0.04
CA ILE A 4 -20.25 -19.00 0.05
C ILE A 4 -20.07 -19.90 -1.17
N LEU A 5 -19.18 -19.52 -2.09
CA LEU A 5 -18.75 -20.39 -3.19
C LEU A 5 -17.59 -21.25 -2.70
N ILE A 6 -17.93 -22.51 -2.44
CA ILE A 6 -17.06 -23.62 -2.08
C ILE A 6 -16.38 -24.12 -3.36
N LEU A 7 -15.05 -24.11 -3.40
CA LEU A 7 -14.26 -24.77 -4.45
C LEU A 7 -14.31 -26.29 -4.23
N PRO A 8 -14.55 -27.12 -5.27
CA PRO A 8 -14.53 -28.56 -5.11
C PRO A 8 -13.09 -29.08 -5.02
N ALA A 9 -12.91 -29.99 -4.09
CA ALA A 9 -11.74 -30.78 -3.88
C ALA A 9 -11.67 -31.96 -4.88
N VAL A 10 -10.46 -32.52 -5.00
CA VAL A 10 -10.17 -33.91 -5.39
C VAL A 10 -10.49 -34.30 -6.85
N PHE A 11 -9.44 -34.56 -7.62
CA PHE A 11 -9.37 -35.80 -8.43
C PHE A 11 -7.92 -36.29 -8.46
N LEU A 12 -7.64 -37.22 -7.54
CA LEU A 12 -6.45 -38.06 -7.50
C LEU A 12 -6.82 -39.33 -8.28
N ALA A 13 -6.23 -39.55 -9.44
CA ALA A 13 -6.43 -40.77 -10.23
C ALA A 13 -5.20 -41.67 -10.09
N VAL A 14 -5.36 -42.71 -9.27
CA VAL A 14 -4.47 -43.87 -9.11
C VAL A 14 -5.23 -45.07 -9.69
N ALA A 15 -4.69 -45.69 -10.74
CA ALA A 15 -5.00 -47.05 -11.24
C ALA A 15 -4.27 -47.21 -12.60
N ALA A 16 -3.71 -48.34 -13.02
CA ALA A 16 -3.65 -49.67 -12.46
C ALA A 16 -2.43 -50.40 -13.06
N LEU A 17 -1.90 -51.34 -12.29
CA LEU A 17 -0.90 -52.33 -12.68
C LEU A 17 -1.47 -53.25 -13.79
N GLY A 18 -0.80 -53.32 -14.93
CA GLY A 18 -1.01 -54.35 -15.95
C GLY A 18 0.15 -55.33 -15.94
N VAL A 19 0.02 -56.41 -15.15
CA VAL A 19 0.88 -57.59 -15.21
C VAL A 19 0.23 -58.56 -16.20
N THR A 20 0.91 -58.88 -17.29
CA THR A 20 0.61 -60.06 -18.12
C THR A 20 1.90 -60.85 -18.34
N ALA A 21 1.86 -62.11 -17.94
CA ALA A 21 2.95 -63.07 -18.04
C ALA A 21 3.13 -63.57 -19.50
N PRO A 22 4.36 -63.89 -19.94
CA PRO A 22 4.60 -64.57 -21.20
C PRO A 22 4.44 -66.09 -21.06
N THR A 23 3.66 -66.69 -21.96
CA THR A 23 3.60 -68.13 -22.17
C THR A 23 4.84 -68.62 -22.92
N ALA A 24 5.54 -69.61 -22.36
CA ALA A 24 6.62 -70.33 -23.00
C ALA A 24 6.08 -71.24 -24.11
N ALA A 25 6.80 -71.27 -25.24
CA ALA A 25 6.78 -72.38 -26.19
C ALA A 25 8.21 -72.67 -26.63
N ASP A 26 8.65 -73.88 -26.31
CA ASP A 26 9.88 -74.53 -26.73
C ASP A 26 10.12 -74.50 -28.24
N ALA A 27 11.33 -74.11 -28.64
CA ALA A 27 11.95 -74.61 -29.86
C ALA A 27 13.48 -74.61 -29.71
N LYS A 28 14.04 -75.82 -29.80
CA LYS A 28 15.46 -76.20 -29.82
C LYS A 28 16.31 -75.28 -30.71
N SER A 29 17.40 -74.76 -30.14
CA SER A 29 18.61 -74.40 -30.88
C SER A 29 19.80 -74.28 -29.90
N THR A 30 20.50 -75.39 -29.72
CA THR A 30 21.78 -75.48 -29.01
C THR A 30 22.88 -74.90 -29.89
N ASN A 31 22.96 -73.56 -30.00
CA ASN A 31 24.16 -72.77 -30.25
C ASN A 31 23.81 -71.27 -30.37
N CYS A 32 23.55 -70.59 -29.24
CA CYS A 32 23.50 -69.11 -29.16
C CYS A 32 23.43 -68.56 -27.70
N ASN A 33 23.87 -69.30 -26.67
CA ASN A 33 23.62 -68.94 -25.25
C ASN A 33 24.49 -67.80 -24.68
N VAL A 34 25.48 -67.30 -25.41
CA VAL A 34 26.28 -66.14 -24.97
C VAL A 34 25.71 -64.83 -25.52
N PHE A 35 25.12 -64.83 -26.72
CA PHE A 35 24.71 -63.61 -27.41
C PHE A 35 23.32 -63.08 -26.98
N GLN A 36 22.40 -63.96 -26.56
CA GLN A 36 21.06 -63.53 -26.09
C GLN A 36 21.10 -62.98 -24.66
N ASN A 37 22.04 -63.43 -23.82
CA ASN A 37 22.20 -62.95 -22.45
C ASN A 37 22.80 -61.51 -22.43
N GLU A 38 23.74 -61.21 -23.33
CA GLU A 38 24.25 -59.85 -23.52
C GLU A 38 23.19 -58.87 -24.03
N GLN A 39 22.26 -59.30 -24.88
CA GLN A 39 21.19 -58.43 -25.40
C GLN A 39 20.15 -58.07 -24.33
N ALA A 40 19.85 -58.98 -23.41
CA ALA A 40 18.93 -58.72 -22.29
C ALA A 40 19.54 -57.76 -21.25
N CYS A 41 20.80 -57.98 -20.86
CA CYS A 41 21.54 -57.07 -19.96
C CYS A 41 21.66 -55.65 -20.56
N ASN A 42 21.96 -55.54 -21.86
CA ASN A 42 22.02 -54.25 -22.56
C ASN A 42 20.68 -53.51 -22.62
N ARG A 43 19.54 -54.21 -22.57
CA ARG A 43 18.21 -53.55 -22.51
C ARG A 43 17.95 -52.98 -21.12
N HIS A 44 18.26 -53.72 -20.06
CA HIS A 44 18.11 -53.25 -18.68
C HIS A 44 19.01 -52.04 -18.39
N ASP A 45 20.28 -52.08 -18.80
CA ASP A 45 21.18 -50.93 -18.66
C ASP A 45 20.66 -49.69 -19.41
N ARG A 46 20.04 -49.88 -20.59
CA ARG A 46 19.44 -48.77 -21.34
C ARG A 46 18.18 -48.23 -20.66
N THR A 47 17.34 -49.07 -20.07
CA THR A 47 16.15 -48.60 -19.34
C THR A 47 16.54 -47.87 -18.07
N ASP A 48 17.54 -48.35 -17.35
CA ASP A 48 18.01 -47.73 -16.11
C ASP A 48 18.71 -46.39 -16.39
N ARG A 49 19.51 -46.32 -17.47
CA ARG A 49 20.08 -45.05 -17.93
C ARG A 49 19.01 -44.07 -18.41
N ARG A 50 17.93 -44.54 -19.05
CA ARG A 50 16.80 -43.70 -19.45
C ARG A 50 16.03 -43.18 -18.23
N ALA A 51 15.71 -44.04 -17.27
CA ALA A 51 15.04 -43.64 -16.05
C ALA A 51 15.87 -42.65 -15.23
N ALA A 52 17.20 -42.85 -15.14
CA ALA A 52 18.10 -41.91 -14.50
C ALA A 52 18.18 -40.56 -15.25
N ALA A 53 18.20 -40.58 -16.59
CA ALA A 53 18.17 -39.37 -17.40
C ALA A 53 16.83 -38.61 -17.27
N GLU A 54 15.71 -39.32 -17.23
CA GLU A 54 14.38 -38.75 -17.01
C GLU A 54 14.24 -38.16 -15.61
N ALA A 55 14.71 -38.87 -14.58
CA ALA A 55 14.73 -38.35 -13.20
C ALA A 55 15.60 -37.09 -13.08
N LYS A 56 16.75 -37.06 -13.76
CA LYS A 56 17.63 -35.90 -13.83
C LYS A 56 16.93 -34.72 -14.53
N ALA A 57 16.34 -34.94 -15.70
CA ALA A 57 15.59 -33.92 -16.43
C ALA A 57 14.42 -33.36 -15.62
N VAL A 58 13.69 -34.21 -14.89
CA VAL A 58 12.61 -33.77 -13.99
C VAL A 58 13.15 -32.93 -12.82
N SER A 59 14.30 -33.30 -12.26
CA SER A 59 14.93 -32.53 -11.18
C SER A 59 15.45 -31.16 -11.65
N GLU A 60 16.01 -31.09 -12.85
CA GLU A 60 16.49 -29.85 -13.49
C GLU A 60 15.28 -28.95 -13.82
N ALA A 61 14.23 -29.49 -14.45
CA ALA A 61 13.01 -28.74 -14.74
C ALA A 61 12.31 -28.21 -13.47
N LYS A 62 12.36 -28.99 -12.37
CA LYS A 62 11.81 -28.54 -11.07
C LYS A 62 12.66 -27.41 -10.47
N ALA A 63 13.98 -27.48 -10.59
CA ALA A 63 14.88 -26.44 -10.12
C ALA A 63 14.72 -25.14 -10.94
N GLU A 64 14.57 -25.25 -12.26
CA GLU A 64 14.30 -24.11 -13.14
C GLU A 64 12.95 -23.46 -12.81
N ALA A 65 11.88 -24.25 -12.65
CA ALA A 65 10.56 -23.73 -12.26
C ALA A 65 10.56 -23.07 -10.87
N GLU A 66 11.34 -23.60 -9.92
CA GLU A 66 11.51 -22.97 -8.60
C GLU A 66 12.30 -21.65 -8.69
N ALA A 67 13.33 -21.60 -9.54
CA ALA A 67 14.09 -20.38 -9.79
C ALA A 67 13.24 -19.29 -10.44
N GLU A 68 12.41 -19.64 -11.44
CA GLU A 68 11.47 -18.71 -12.08
C GLU A 68 10.46 -18.16 -11.07
N ARG A 69 9.86 -19.02 -10.23
CA ARG A 69 8.92 -18.57 -9.18
C ARG A 69 9.58 -17.62 -8.17
N LYS A 70 10.81 -17.91 -7.75
CA LYS A 70 11.57 -17.02 -6.86
C LYS A 70 11.89 -15.69 -7.54
N ALA A 71 12.22 -15.70 -8.83
CA ALA A 71 12.46 -14.48 -9.60
C ALA A 71 11.19 -13.62 -9.74
N GLU A 72 10.04 -14.23 -10.03
CA GLU A 72 8.74 -13.55 -10.10
C GLU A 72 8.33 -12.96 -8.75
N GLU A 73 8.54 -13.70 -7.65
CA GLU A 73 8.25 -13.23 -6.30
C GLU A 73 9.12 -12.01 -5.93
N LYS A 74 10.42 -12.07 -6.23
CA LYS A 74 11.34 -10.95 -6.03
C LYS A 74 10.94 -9.74 -6.86
N ALA A 75 10.61 -9.92 -8.13
CA ALA A 75 10.12 -8.85 -9.00
C ALA A 75 8.80 -8.24 -8.47
N ALA A 76 7.90 -9.05 -7.94
CA ALA A 76 6.66 -8.57 -7.33
C ALA A 76 6.90 -7.78 -6.03
N LYS A 77 7.85 -8.22 -5.19
CA LYS A 77 8.24 -7.54 -3.95
C LYS A 77 8.91 -6.19 -4.24
N SER A 78 9.88 -6.13 -5.17
CA SER A 78 10.53 -4.88 -5.58
C SER A 78 9.56 -3.90 -6.25
N ALA A 79 8.61 -4.39 -7.06
CA ALA A 79 7.55 -3.57 -7.62
C ALA A 79 6.61 -2.99 -6.54
N LYS A 80 6.37 -3.71 -5.43
CA LYS A 80 5.61 -3.20 -4.29
C LYS A 80 6.39 -2.12 -3.53
N ALA A 81 7.68 -2.33 -3.27
CA ALA A 81 8.55 -1.36 -2.61
C ALA A 81 8.56 -0.02 -3.36
N SER A 82 8.86 -0.03 -4.66
CA SER A 82 8.88 1.20 -5.47
C SER A 82 7.51 1.91 -5.53
N LYS A 83 6.39 1.16 -5.49
CA LYS A 83 5.04 1.74 -5.41
C LYS A 83 4.79 2.41 -4.06
N LEU A 84 5.32 1.86 -2.96
CA LEU A 84 5.20 2.44 -1.63
C LEU A 84 6.03 3.72 -1.50
N GLU A 85 7.26 3.74 -2.02
CA GLU A 85 8.10 4.94 -2.06
C GLU A 85 7.43 6.08 -2.84
N LYS A 86 6.93 5.79 -4.05
CA LYS A 86 6.18 6.77 -4.85
C LYS A 86 4.96 7.31 -4.10
N LYS A 87 4.27 6.48 -3.30
CA LYS A 87 3.15 6.91 -2.46
C LYS A 87 3.64 7.78 -1.31
N ALA A 88 4.70 7.39 -0.61
CA ALA A 88 5.29 8.14 0.48
C ALA A 88 5.69 9.56 0.02
N ALA A 89 6.44 9.66 -1.08
CA ALA A 89 6.84 10.94 -1.67
C ALA A 89 5.63 11.85 -2.02
N ARG A 90 4.56 11.27 -2.59
CA ARG A 90 3.33 12.02 -2.90
C ARG A 90 2.62 12.51 -1.65
N VAL A 91 2.57 11.69 -0.59
CA VAL A 91 1.94 12.05 0.68
C VAL A 91 2.75 13.13 1.39
N LYS A 92 4.08 13.04 1.39
CA LYS A 92 4.99 14.07 1.93
C LYS A 92 4.78 15.44 1.25
N LYS A 93 4.75 15.47 -0.08
CA LYS A 93 4.42 16.68 -0.85
C LYS A 93 3.02 17.24 -0.51
N ASN A 94 2.08 16.39 -0.16
CA ASN A 94 0.75 16.82 0.28
C ASN A 94 0.77 17.40 1.70
N ALA A 95 1.54 16.81 2.62
CA ALA A 95 1.78 17.34 3.96
C ALA A 95 2.34 18.77 3.88
N GLU A 96 3.42 18.99 3.13
CA GLU A 96 4.02 20.32 2.92
C GLU A 96 3.03 21.35 2.36
N ARG A 97 2.18 20.93 1.39
CA ARG A 97 1.13 21.79 0.84
C ARG A 97 0.08 22.15 1.89
N LEU A 98 -0.28 21.22 2.76
CA LEU A 98 -1.23 21.46 3.85
C LEU A 98 -0.64 22.36 4.94
N GLU A 99 0.63 22.20 5.29
CA GLU A 99 1.33 23.10 6.22
C GLU A 99 1.37 24.53 5.69
N ARG A 100 1.77 24.72 4.43
CA ARG A 100 1.72 26.05 3.79
C ARG A 100 0.31 26.65 3.81
N ARG A 101 -0.73 25.82 3.62
CA ARG A 101 -2.13 26.27 3.71
C ARG A 101 -2.53 26.60 5.15
N ALA A 102 -2.07 25.84 6.15
CA ALA A 102 -2.30 26.11 7.56
C ALA A 102 -1.65 27.45 7.95
N ALA A 103 -0.38 27.67 7.59
CA ALA A 103 0.34 28.91 7.84
C ALA A 103 -0.36 30.13 7.21
N LYS A 104 -0.77 30.03 5.93
CA LYS A 104 -1.54 31.10 5.26
C LYS A 104 -2.86 31.42 5.97
N LYS A 105 -3.56 30.39 6.45
CA LYS A 105 -4.81 30.58 7.20
C LYS A 105 -4.58 31.18 8.59
N ALA A 106 -3.54 30.76 9.30
CA ALA A 106 -3.17 31.32 10.59
C ALA A 106 -2.84 32.81 10.46
N ALA A 107 -2.03 33.19 9.47
CA ALA A 107 -1.74 34.60 9.18
C ALA A 107 -3.01 35.41 8.82
N ALA A 108 -3.96 34.80 8.09
CA ALA A 108 -5.24 35.43 7.80
C ALA A 108 -6.11 35.59 9.05
N ALA A 109 -6.11 34.61 9.95
CA ALA A 109 -6.83 34.65 11.22
C ALA A 109 -6.27 35.74 12.15
N GLU A 110 -4.94 35.86 12.25
CA GLU A 110 -4.27 36.92 12.99
C GLU A 110 -4.62 38.32 12.46
N LYS A 111 -4.59 38.49 11.12
CA LYS A 111 -5.03 39.75 10.48
C LYS A 111 -6.50 40.04 10.77
N ALA A 112 -7.36 39.02 10.82
CA ALA A 112 -8.76 39.18 11.16
C ALA A 112 -8.94 39.58 12.64
N ALA A 113 -8.17 39.00 13.55
CA ALA A 113 -8.16 39.36 14.98
C ALA A 113 -7.75 40.82 15.19
N LYS A 114 -6.62 41.26 14.60
CA LYS A 114 -6.19 42.67 14.64
C LYS A 114 -7.24 43.64 14.10
N LYS A 115 -7.96 43.25 13.03
CA LYS A 115 -9.08 44.05 12.49
C LYS A 115 -10.27 44.09 13.44
N ALA A 116 -10.56 43.00 14.14
CA ALA A 116 -11.62 42.94 15.13
C ALA A 116 -11.31 43.84 16.33
N GLU A 117 -10.07 43.79 16.85
CA GLU A 117 -9.60 44.67 17.93
C GLU A 117 -9.70 46.15 17.55
N LYS A 118 -9.22 46.54 16.37
CA LYS A 118 -9.34 47.92 15.88
C LYS A 118 -10.80 48.37 15.79
N LYS A 119 -11.71 47.48 15.38
CA LYS A 119 -13.15 47.78 15.34
C LYS A 119 -13.74 47.92 16.74
N ALA A 120 -13.35 47.06 17.69
CA ALA A 120 -13.78 47.14 19.07
C ALA A 120 -13.31 48.45 19.72
N ALA A 121 -12.04 48.83 19.54
CA ALA A 121 -11.51 50.11 20.02
C ALA A 121 -12.26 51.31 19.43
N ASN A 122 -12.61 51.28 18.14
CA ASN A 122 -13.42 52.33 17.52
C ASN A 122 -14.85 52.37 18.07
N ALA A 123 -15.45 51.21 18.32
CA ALA A 123 -16.77 51.14 18.95
C ALA A 123 -16.75 51.75 20.36
N ALA A 124 -15.75 51.41 21.18
CA ALA A 124 -15.56 51.98 22.51
C ALA A 124 -15.37 53.51 22.46
N LYS A 125 -14.55 54.02 21.53
CA LYS A 125 -14.39 55.47 21.31
C LYS A 125 -15.70 56.16 20.94
N LYS A 126 -16.56 55.51 20.14
CA LYS A 126 -17.88 56.06 19.78
C LYS A 126 -18.87 56.00 20.95
N GLN A 127 -18.85 54.94 21.74
CA GLN A 127 -19.64 54.84 22.98
C GLN A 127 -19.27 55.96 23.96
N ALA A 128 -17.99 56.13 24.27
CA ALA A 128 -17.53 57.20 25.16
C ALA A 128 -17.90 58.61 24.65
N ARG A 129 -17.93 58.83 23.33
CA ARG A 129 -18.39 60.10 22.73
C ARG A 129 -19.91 60.29 22.83
N ALA A 130 -20.67 59.20 22.77
CA ALA A 130 -22.13 59.22 22.94
C ALA A 130 -22.49 59.45 24.42
N GLU A 131 -21.78 58.84 25.36
CA GLU A 131 -21.96 59.04 26.81
C GLU A 131 -21.70 60.50 27.22
N LYS A 132 -20.62 61.11 26.72
CA LYS A 132 -20.28 62.50 27.04
C LYS A 132 -21.28 63.52 26.49
N LYS A 133 -21.91 63.22 25.36
CA LYS A 133 -22.82 64.12 24.64
C LYS A 133 -23.84 63.27 23.88
N PRO A 134 -24.91 62.83 24.56
CA PRO A 134 -25.89 61.92 24.01
C PRO A 134 -26.73 62.64 22.97
N THR A 135 -26.60 62.23 21.72
CA THR A 135 -27.54 62.55 20.65
C THR A 135 -27.95 61.26 19.99
N GLU A 136 -29.18 61.17 19.50
CA GLU A 136 -29.69 59.95 18.84
C GLU A 136 -28.74 59.45 17.75
N LYS A 137 -28.22 60.36 16.92
CA LYS A 137 -27.24 60.04 15.87
C LYS A 137 -25.96 59.40 16.42
N ARG A 138 -25.48 59.83 17.59
CA ARG A 138 -24.26 59.29 18.22
C ARG A 138 -24.51 57.94 18.88
N ILE A 139 -25.64 57.78 19.55
CA ILE A 139 -26.06 56.52 20.17
C ILE A 139 -26.22 55.45 19.07
N ALA A 140 -26.96 55.75 18.00
CA ALA A 140 -27.14 54.85 16.87
C ALA A 140 -25.79 54.49 16.19
N ALA A 141 -24.87 55.46 16.05
CA ALA A 141 -23.55 55.21 15.50
C ALA A 141 -22.67 54.32 16.40
N ALA A 142 -22.80 54.45 17.72
CA ALA A 142 -22.11 53.63 18.70
C ALA A 142 -22.63 52.19 18.68
N GLU A 143 -23.95 51.99 18.69
CA GLU A 143 -24.57 50.66 18.59
C GLU A 143 -24.19 49.94 17.29
N LYS A 144 -24.24 50.65 16.15
CA LYS A 144 -23.84 50.08 14.85
C LYS A 144 -22.36 49.70 14.84
N ALA A 145 -21.51 50.48 15.50
CA ALA A 145 -20.10 50.15 15.66
C ALA A 145 -19.88 48.92 16.55
N ALA A 146 -20.62 48.79 17.67
CA ALA A 146 -20.58 47.62 18.55
C ALA A 146 -21.00 46.34 17.81
N LYS A 147 -22.13 46.36 17.09
CA LYS A 147 -22.58 45.23 16.25
C LYS A 147 -21.54 44.84 15.20
N ASN A 148 -20.85 45.82 14.59
CA ASN A 148 -19.80 45.56 13.62
C ASN A 148 -18.52 44.96 14.25
N ALA A 149 -18.17 45.38 15.47
CA ALA A 149 -17.06 44.81 16.23
C ALA A 149 -17.36 43.35 16.61
N GLU A 150 -18.58 43.06 17.08
CA GLU A 150 -19.01 41.71 17.43
C GLU A 150 -18.96 40.76 16.21
N LYS A 151 -19.50 41.20 15.06
CA LYS A 151 -19.40 40.44 13.79
C LYS A 151 -17.95 40.18 13.40
N ALA A 152 -17.07 41.16 13.56
CA ALA A 152 -15.65 40.99 13.25
C ALA A 152 -14.97 39.99 14.19
N ALA A 153 -15.28 40.01 15.49
CA ALA A 153 -14.77 39.05 16.46
C ALA A 153 -15.24 37.61 16.16
N LYS A 154 -16.52 37.42 15.81
CA LYS A 154 -17.05 36.12 15.37
C LYS A 154 -16.31 35.60 14.13
N ASN A 155 -16.04 36.47 13.16
CA ASN A 155 -15.31 36.11 11.95
C ASN A 155 -13.85 35.73 12.25
N ALA A 156 -13.18 36.46 13.15
CA ALA A 156 -11.82 36.11 13.57
C ALA A 156 -11.78 34.72 14.24
N LYS A 157 -12.72 34.42 15.14
CA LYS A 157 -12.84 33.09 15.77
C LYS A 157 -13.06 31.98 14.73
N LYS A 158 -13.94 32.20 13.75
CA LYS A 158 -14.17 31.24 12.65
C LYS A 158 -12.92 31.02 11.79
N ALA A 159 -12.16 32.08 11.52
CA ALA A 159 -10.91 32.00 10.78
C ALA A 159 -9.88 31.16 11.54
N GLN A 160 -9.73 31.39 12.85
CA GLN A 160 -8.83 30.63 13.71
C GLN A 160 -9.20 29.13 13.72
N ALA A 161 -10.46 28.80 13.98
CA ALA A 161 -10.92 27.41 13.96
C ALA A 161 -10.70 26.72 12.59
N SER A 162 -10.76 27.47 11.49
CA SER A 162 -10.46 26.97 10.15
C SER A 162 -8.97 26.73 9.94
N ALA A 163 -8.10 27.55 10.54
CA ALA A 163 -6.65 27.35 10.53
C ALA A 163 -6.29 26.08 11.31
N ASP A 164 -6.81 25.93 12.54
CA ASP A 164 -6.54 24.78 13.41
C ASP A 164 -6.97 23.45 12.76
N LYS A 165 -8.15 23.44 12.10
CA LYS A 165 -8.62 22.26 11.35
C LYS A 165 -7.68 21.86 10.22
N VAL A 166 -7.05 22.82 9.55
CA VAL A 166 -6.08 22.52 8.48
C VAL A 166 -4.76 22.06 9.06
N ALA A 167 -4.30 22.67 10.16
CA ALA A 167 -3.10 22.22 10.87
C ALA A 167 -3.20 20.76 11.31
N LYS A 168 -4.31 20.38 11.97
CA LYS A 168 -4.58 18.97 12.36
C LYS A 168 -4.64 18.01 11.17
N LYS A 169 -5.06 18.48 9.99
CA LYS A 169 -5.03 17.66 8.77
C LYS A 169 -3.62 17.48 8.23
N ALA A 170 -2.78 18.52 8.33
CA ALA A 170 -1.38 18.45 7.91
C ALA A 170 -0.63 17.41 8.74
N GLU A 171 -0.76 17.47 10.07
CA GLU A 171 -0.17 16.53 11.02
C GLU A 171 -0.52 15.07 10.68
N LYS A 172 -1.82 14.75 10.55
CA LYS A 172 -2.28 13.40 10.18
C LYS A 172 -1.74 12.91 8.83
N VAL A 173 -1.52 13.82 7.87
CA VAL A 173 -0.94 13.47 6.57
C VAL A 173 0.56 13.22 6.70
N SER A 174 1.26 13.97 7.57
CA SER A 174 2.66 13.72 7.93
C SER A 174 2.83 12.34 8.56
N ASP A 175 2.03 12.00 9.58
CA ASP A 175 2.07 10.67 10.23
C ASP A 175 1.86 9.53 9.22
N ARG A 176 0.99 9.77 8.22
CA ARG A 176 0.75 8.81 7.15
C ARG A 176 1.93 8.68 6.20
N ALA A 177 2.66 9.78 5.93
CA ALA A 177 3.88 9.75 5.13
C ALA A 177 4.92 8.87 5.82
N GLU A 178 5.20 9.10 7.10
CA GLU A 178 6.16 8.32 7.89
C GLU A 178 5.80 6.83 7.94
N LYS A 179 4.51 6.51 8.13
CA LYS A 179 4.04 5.11 8.10
C LYS A 179 4.23 4.45 6.73
N LEU A 180 4.16 5.21 5.64
CA LEU A 180 4.41 4.69 4.30
C LEU A 180 5.90 4.52 4.03
N GLU A 181 6.76 5.44 4.51
CA GLU A 181 8.21 5.32 4.44
C GLU A 181 8.68 4.05 5.17
N LYS A 182 8.26 3.86 6.42
CA LYS A 182 8.57 2.62 7.18
C LYS A 182 8.08 1.34 6.52
N ARG A 183 7.00 1.41 5.72
CA ARG A 183 6.51 0.25 4.95
C ARG A 183 7.30 0.03 3.67
N ALA A 184 7.79 1.09 3.06
CA ALA A 184 8.66 1.01 1.89
C ALA A 184 10.01 0.40 2.29
N GLU A 185 10.62 0.91 3.35
CA GLU A 185 11.87 0.40 3.93
C GLU A 185 11.78 -1.11 4.21
N LYS A 186 10.80 -1.54 4.99
CA LYS A 186 10.56 -2.98 5.26
C LYS A 186 10.33 -3.82 4.00
N ALA A 187 9.74 -3.24 2.96
CA ALA A 187 9.51 -3.94 1.71
C ALA A 187 10.80 -4.06 0.88
N SER A 188 11.69 -3.08 0.98
CA SER A 188 13.03 -3.11 0.38
C SER A 188 13.94 -4.09 1.12
N ASP A 189 13.95 -4.05 2.46
CA ASP A 189 14.73 -4.97 3.30
C ASP A 189 14.37 -6.44 3.02
N ALA A 190 13.07 -6.72 2.84
CA ALA A 190 12.59 -8.07 2.51
C ALA A 190 13.04 -8.54 1.11
N VAL A 191 13.30 -7.63 0.17
CA VAL A 191 13.86 -7.98 -1.15
C VAL A 191 15.34 -8.33 -1.02
N GLU A 192 16.08 -7.60 -0.18
CA GLU A 192 17.49 -7.81 0.07
C GLU A 192 17.76 -9.08 0.89
N SER A 193 16.96 -9.36 1.92
CA SER A 193 17.14 -10.56 2.77
C SER A 193 16.80 -11.88 2.08
N ASP A 194 16.01 -11.85 1.01
CA ASP A 194 15.65 -13.01 0.20
C ASP A 194 16.65 -13.27 -0.96
N SER A 195 17.73 -12.47 -1.06
CA SER A 195 18.78 -12.55 -2.09
C SER A 195 20.02 -13.25 -1.59
#